data_AF-A0A094K0W2-F1
#
_entry.id   AF-A0A094K0W2-F1
#
_cell.length_a   1.000
_cell.length_b   1.000
_cell.length_c   1.000
_cell.angle_alpha   90.00
_cell.angle_beta   90.00
_cell.angle_gamma   90.00
#
_symmetry.space_group_name_H-M   'P 1'
#
loop_
_entity.id
_entity.type
_entity.pdbx_description
1 polymer ?
#
loop_
_entity_poly.entity_id
_entity_poly.type
_entity_poly.pdbx_seq_one_letter_code
_entity_poly.pdbx_strand_id
1 'polypeptide(L)' 'MAVRFLEFSCLLYFPEGKLEKFEALEQLRALEYGYKIKVVITPYDSVEVDNKQELEKVRRILTVQQ' A
#
# COMPACT_ATOMS: atom_id res chain seq x y z
N MET A 1 -4.49 6.90 -4.92
CA MET A 1 -3.17 7.25 -4.33
C MET A 1 -2.43 5.98 -3.98
N ALA A 2 -1.62 5.43 -4.89
CA ALA A 2 -0.86 4.23 -4.60
C ALA A 2 0.46 4.62 -3.91
N VAL A 3 0.60 4.33 -2.61
CA VAL A 3 1.87 4.51 -1.91
C VAL A 3 2.78 3.35 -2.31
N ARG A 4 3.62 3.56 -3.32
CA ARG A 4 4.61 2.55 -3.71
C ARG A 4 5.81 2.63 -2.78
N PHE A 5 5.80 1.81 -1.75
CA PHE A 5 6.95 1.66 -0.85
C PHE A 5 8.09 0.95 -1.58
N LEU A 6 9.14 1.69 -1.94
CA LEU A 6 10.27 1.16 -2.69
C LEU A 6 11.26 0.34 -1.85
N GLU A 7 11.12 0.29 -0.52
CA GLU A 7 12.15 -0.27 0.38
C GLU A 7 11.52 -0.91 1.63
N PHE A 8 10.43 -1.69 1.48
CA PHE A 8 9.68 -2.22 2.64
C PHE A 8 10.40 -3.35 3.40
N SER A 9 11.36 -4.02 2.76
CA SER A 9 11.98 -5.24 3.29
C SER A 9 12.73 -5.02 4.62
N CYS A 10 13.23 -3.82 4.91
CA CYS A 10 13.92 -3.54 6.18
C CYS A 10 12.95 -3.27 7.35
N LEU A 11 11.72 -2.81 7.09
CA LEU A 11 10.75 -2.45 8.14
C LEU A 11 10.21 -3.66 8.91
N LEU A 12 10.20 -4.84 8.27
CA LEU A 12 9.81 -6.12 8.89
C LEU A 12 10.75 -6.55 10.03
N TYR A 13 11.98 -6.03 10.06
CA TYR A 13 12.95 -6.32 11.12
C TYR A 13 12.83 -5.40 12.33
N PHE A 14 12.07 -4.31 12.23
CA PHE A 14 11.89 -3.37 13.32
C PHE A 14 10.66 -3.74 14.17
N PRO A 15 10.75 -3.60 15.51
CA PRO A 15 9.60 -3.79 16.37
C PRO A 15 8.54 -2.72 16.09
N GLU A 16 7.29 -3.10 16.35
CA GLU A 16 6.13 -2.24 16.21
C GLU A 16 6.31 -0.92 16.96
N GLY A 17 6.04 0.16 16.24
CA GLY A 17 6.23 1.52 16.72
C GLY A 17 5.17 1.97 17.72
N LYS A 18 5.41 3.09 18.42
CA LYS A 18 4.41 3.60 19.39
C LYS A 18 3.21 4.15 18.64
N LEU A 19 3.46 4.97 17.62
CA LEU A 19 2.40 5.58 16.82
C LEU A 19 1.64 4.53 16.00
N GLU A 20 2.32 3.51 15.49
CA GLU A 20 1.69 2.38 14.83
C GLU A 20 0.66 1.69 15.74
N LYS A 21 0.98 1.45 17.01
CA LYS A 21 0.04 0.84 17.97
C LYS A 21 -1.20 1.69 18.24
N PHE A 22 -1.04 3.01 18.27
CA PHE A 22 -2.14 3.91 18.56
C PHE A 22 -3.06 4.13 17.34
N GLU A 23 -2.49 4.16 16.13
CA GLU A 23 -3.24 4.51 14.92
C GLU A 23 -3.52 3.30 14.00
N ALA A 24 -2.93 2.13 14.28
CA ALA A 24 -2.96 0.94 13.44
C ALA A 24 -2.45 1.17 12.00
N LEU A 25 -1.47 2.05 11.84
CA LEU A 25 -0.90 2.45 10.54
C LEU A 25 0.58 2.06 10.43
N GLU A 26 0.86 1.03 9.64
CA GLU A 26 2.23 0.51 9.42
C GLU A 26 3.19 1.57 8.85
N GLN A 27 2.69 2.48 8.02
CA GLN A 27 3.47 3.58 7.45
C GLN A 27 4.11 4.49 8.51
N LEU A 28 3.54 4.58 9.72
CA LEU A 28 4.11 5.36 10.82
C LEU A 28 5.39 4.72 11.35
N ARG A 29 5.52 3.39 11.31
CA ARG A 29 6.75 2.68 11.68
C ARG A 29 7.93 3.19 10.86
N ALA A 30 7.74 3.36 9.55
CA ALA A 30 8.78 3.90 8.68
C ALA A 30 9.21 5.32 9.10
N LEU A 31 8.23 6.18 9.42
CA LEU A 31 8.50 7.56 9.86
C LEU A 31 9.20 7.61 11.23
N GLU A 32 8.83 6.74 12.16
CA GLU A 32 9.43 6.65 13.50
C GLU A 32 10.91 6.21 13.46
N TYR A 33 11.29 5.35 12.51
CA TYR A 33 12.69 4.96 12.29
C TYR A 33 13.46 5.89 11.34
N GLY A 34 12.88 7.04 10.98
CA GLY A 34 13.55 8.09 10.21
C GLY A 34 13.59 7.88 8.69
N TYR A 35 12.79 6.96 8.16
CA TYR A 35 12.63 6.79 6.72
C TYR A 35 11.72 7.87 6.15
N LYS A 36 12.02 8.33 4.93
CA LYS A 36 11.19 9.29 4.20
C LYS A 36 10.25 8.55 3.26
N ILE A 37 8.96 8.88 3.33
CA ILE A 37 7.95 8.35 2.41
C ILE A 37 7.80 9.34 1.24
N LYS A 38 8.04 8.87 0.01
CA LYS A 38 7.80 9.64 -1.21
C LYS A 38 6.37 9.40 -1.69
N VAL A 39 5.57 10.46 -1.77
CA VAL A 39 4.22 10.43 -2.32
C VAL A 39 4.22 11.11 -3.68
N VAL A 40 3.63 10.47 -4.68
CA VAL A 40 3.49 11.01 -6.05
C VAL A 40 2.04 10.90 -6.48
N ILE A 41 1.55 11.91 -7.21
CA ILE A 41 0.21 11.90 -7.78
C ILE A 41 0.26 11.12 -9.09
N THR A 42 -0.53 10.05 -9.18
CA THR A 42 -0.69 9.27 -10.42
C THR A 42 -2.05 9.58 -11.03
N PRO A 43 -2.16 9.70 -12.37
CA PRO A 43 -3.46 9.80 -13.05
C PRO A 43 -4.21 8.46 -13.07
N TYR A 44 -3.54 7.37 -12.67
CA TYR A 44 -4.11 6.05 -12.57
C TYR A 44 -4.73 5.84 -11.20
N ASP A 45 -5.98 5.39 -11.20
CA ASP A 45 -6.65 4.87 -10.01
C ASP A 45 -6.35 3.37 -9.86
N SER A 46 -6.05 2.96 -8.63
CA SER A 46 -5.93 1.55 -8.26
C SER A 46 -7.32 0.93 -8.20
N VAL A 47 -7.50 -0.22 -8.83
CA VAL A 47 -8.74 -0.99 -8.66
C VAL A 47 -8.63 -1.80 -7.37
N GLU A 48 -9.44 -1.45 -6.39
CA GLU A 48 -9.57 -2.18 -5.12
C GLU A 48 -10.38 -3.47 -5.33
N VAL A 49 -9.94 -4.55 -4.70
CA VAL A 49 -10.55 -5.88 -4.82
C VAL A 49 -10.64 -6.51 -3.43
N ASP A 50 -11.77 -6.31 -2.77
CA ASP A 50 -12.01 -6.82 -1.42
C ASP A 50 -12.85 -8.09 -1.41
N ASN A 51 -13.57 -8.36 -2.50
CA ASN A 51 -14.46 -9.50 -2.60
C ASN A 51 -14.34 -10.26 -3.92
N LYS A 52 -14.93 -11.48 -3.94
CA LYS A 52 -14.89 -12.35 -5.12
C LYS A 52 -15.55 -11.73 -6.36
N GLN A 53 -16.56 -10.89 -6.17
CA GLN A 53 -17.29 -10.25 -7.26
C GLN A 53 -16.45 -9.17 -7.94
N GLU A 54 -15.66 -8.42 -7.16
CA GLU A 54 -14.69 -7.44 -7.67
C GLU A 54 -13.54 -8.11 -8.43
N LEU A 55 -13.09 -9.27 -7.95
CA LEU A 55 -12.07 -10.05 -8.66
C LEU A 55 -12.56 -10.45 -10.07
N GLU A 56 -13.83 -10.81 -10.20
CA GLU A 56 -14.41 -11.11 -11.52
C GLU A 56 -14.49 -9.88 -12.42
N LYS A 57 -14.78 -8.69 -11.87
CA LYS A 57 -14.76 -7.43 -12.63
C LYS A 57 -13.36 -7.12 -13.15
N VAL A 58 -12.34 -7.23 -12.29
CA VAL A 58 -10.93 -7.01 -12.69
C VAL A 58 -10.49 -8.02 -13.75
N ARG A 59 -10.86 -9.30 -13.59
CA ARG A 59 -10.57 -10.33 -14.61
C ARG A 59 -11.15 -9.95 -15.96
N ARG A 60 -12.40 -9.47 -16.02
CA ARG A 60 -13.02 -9.04 -17.30
C ARG A 60 -12.30 -7.84 -17.91
N ILE A 61 -11.87 -6.86 -17.11
CA ILE A 61 -11.09 -5.71 -17.59
C ILE A 61 -9.79 -6.20 -18.22
N LEU A 62 -9.07 -7.13 -17.57
CA LEU A 62 -7.83 -7.69 -18.09
C LEU A 62 -8.01 -8.50 -19.38
N THR A 63 -9.14 -9.19 -19.57
CA THR A 63 -9.40 -9.95 -20.80
C THR A 63 -9.80 -9.06 -21.99
N VAL A 64 -10.42 -7.90 -21.73
CA VAL A 64 -10.83 -6.94 -22.79
C VAL A 64 -9.66 -6.07 -23.26
N GLN A 65 -8.59 -5.96 -22.47
CA GLN A 65 -7.38 -5.20 -22.82
C GLN A 65 -6.27 -6.01 -23.51
N GLN A 66 -6.60 -7.14 -24.15
CA GLN A 66 -5.67 -7.89 -25.02
C GLN A 66 -5.82 -7.52 -26.49
#